data_AF-A0A5C5XK46-F1
#
_entry.id   AF-A0A5C5XK46-F1
#
_cell.length_a   1.000
_cell.length_b   1.000
_cell.length_c   1.000
_cell.angle_alpha   90.00
_cell.angle_beta   90.00
_cell.angle_gamma   90.00
#
_symmetry.space_group_name_H-M   'P 1'
#
loop_
_entity.id
_entity.type
_entity.pdbx_description
1 polymer ?
#
loop_
_entity_poly.entity_id
_entity_poly.type
_entity_poly.pdbx_seq_one_letter_code
_entity_poly.pdbx_strand_id
1 'polypeptide(L)'
;MRLAVNQADYYCPNCNHFVVGERIETVSALEQEINDIENAPQSRRRMLAEVIGNIPQQIAELHIRIKWRKNRRSPPKCLHCGCADILLIPDRKEFNHPETGKRMKRSGNGFASTAEWFATYTPEGDQIESSNK
;
A
#
# COMPACT_ATOMS: atom_id res chain seq x y z
N MET A 1 -8.61 -9.94 14.83
CA MET A 1 -7.41 -9.90 13.96
C MET A 1 -7.38 -8.54 13.27
N ARG A 2 -6.31 -7.77 13.44
CA ARG A 2 -6.13 -6.46 12.80
C ARG A 2 -5.36 -6.69 11.49
N LEU A 3 -5.87 -6.17 10.36
CA LEU A 3 -5.21 -6.23 9.07
C LEU A 3 -4.59 -4.86 8.79
N ALA A 4 -3.27 -4.81 8.58
CA ALA A 4 -2.59 -3.58 8.18
C ALA A 4 -3.02 -3.20 6.75
N VAL A 5 -3.42 -1.94 6.57
CA VAL A 5 -3.72 -1.41 5.24
C VAL A 5 -2.40 -1.16 4.51
N ASN A 6 -2.31 -1.61 3.25
CA ASN A 6 -1.14 -1.33 2.44
C ASN A 6 -1.02 0.16 2.19
N GLN A 7 0.19 0.63 1.93
CA GLN A 7 0.46 2.06 1.74
C GLN A 7 1.07 2.30 0.37
N ALA A 8 0.79 3.46 -0.20
CA ALA A 8 1.46 3.94 -1.41
C ALA A 8 1.53 5.47 -1.42
N ASP A 9 2.34 6.01 -2.34
CA ASP A 9 2.42 7.45 -2.56
C ASP A 9 1.24 7.93 -3.41
N TYR A 10 0.59 8.98 -2.94
CA TYR A 10 -0.49 9.67 -3.61
C TYR A 10 -0.25 11.17 -3.60
N TYR A 11 -0.94 11.89 -4.49
CA TYR A 11 -1.14 13.33 -4.32
C TYR A 11 -2.48 13.57 -3.61
N CYS A 12 -2.49 14.37 -2.55
CA CYS A 12 -3.72 14.73 -1.86
C CYS A 12 -4.06 16.20 -2.13
N PRO A 13 -5.23 16.50 -2.74
CA PRO A 13 -5.63 17.88 -3.02
C PRO A 13 -5.92 18.67 -1.73
N ASN A 14 -6.37 18.00 -0.67
CA ASN A 14 -6.62 18.66 0.62
C ASN A 14 -5.32 19.04 1.35
N CYS A 15 -4.29 18.18 1.30
CA CYS A 15 -2.97 18.52 1.85
C CYS A 15 -2.15 19.42 0.90
N ASN A 16 -2.50 19.45 -0.40
CA ASN A 16 -1.77 20.12 -1.46
C ASN A 16 -0.29 19.67 -1.58
N HIS A 17 0.00 18.39 -1.33
CA HIS A 17 1.32 17.80 -1.53
C HIS A 17 1.24 16.27 -1.69
N PHE A 18 2.38 15.65 -2.01
CA PHE A 18 2.52 14.19 -2.03
C PHE A 18 2.48 13.63 -0.61
N VAL A 19 1.66 12.61 -0.39
CA VAL A 19 1.39 11.99 0.91
C VAL A 19 1.43 10.47 0.78
N VAL A 20 1.53 9.79 1.93
CA VAL A 20 1.22 8.37 2.02
C VAL A 20 -0.29 8.20 2.19
N GLY A 21 -0.88 7.34 1.38
CA GLY A 21 -2.31 7.00 1.43
C GLY A 21 -2.53 5.49 1.50
N GLU A 22 -3.75 5.10 1.83
CA GLU A 22 -4.18 3.70 1.76
C GLU A 22 -4.05 3.20 0.32
N ARG A 23 -3.31 2.11 0.12
CA ARG A 23 -3.32 1.33 -1.11
C ARG A 23 -4.33 0.21 -0.95
N ILE A 24 -5.30 0.17 -1.85
CA ILE A 24 -6.34 -0.85 -1.87
C ILE A 24 -6.25 -1.60 -3.19
N GLU A 25 -5.78 -2.84 -3.14
CA GLU A 25 -5.79 -3.73 -4.30
C GLU A 25 -7.22 -4.13 -4.69
N THR A 26 -7.40 -4.41 -5.99
CA THR A 26 -8.65 -5.03 -6.46
C THR A 26 -8.69 -6.50 -6.02
N VAL A 27 -9.91 -7.04 -5.86
CA VAL A 27 -10.09 -8.47 -5.58
C VAL A 27 -9.39 -9.32 -6.65
N SER A 28 -9.53 -8.94 -7.92
CA SER A 28 -8.89 -9.64 -9.04
C SER A 28 -7.36 -9.62 -8.97
N ALA A 29 -6.75 -8.53 -8.53
CA ALA A 29 -5.29 -8.46 -8.39
C ALA A 29 -4.79 -9.38 -7.28
N LEU A 30 -5.50 -9.46 -6.16
CA LEU A 30 -5.18 -10.36 -5.06
C LEU A 30 -5.37 -11.83 -5.46
N GLU A 31 -6.45 -12.16 -6.19
CA GLU A 31 -6.71 -13.50 -6.72
C GLU A 31 -5.63 -13.91 -7.74
N GLN A 32 -5.20 -12.97 -8.59
CA GLN A 32 -4.10 -13.21 -9.52
C GLN A 32 -2.78 -13.47 -8.78
N GLU A 33 -2.50 -12.75 -7.68
CA GLU A 33 -1.29 -12.95 -6.89
C GLU A 33 -1.25 -14.34 -6.25
N ILE A 34 -2.38 -14.83 -5.72
CA ILE A 34 -2.50 -16.22 -5.23
C ILE A 34 -2.18 -17.19 -6.37
N ASN A 35 -2.83 -17.01 -7.53
CA ASN A 35 -2.63 -17.87 -8.69
C ASN A 35 -1.17 -17.88 -9.18
N ASP A 36 -0.51 -16.72 -9.17
CA ASP A 36 0.89 -16.59 -9.57
C ASP A 36 1.84 -17.31 -8.61
N ILE A 37 1.56 -17.27 -7.30
CA ILE A 37 2.32 -17.99 -6.28
C ILE A 37 2.08 -19.51 -6.42
N GLU A 38 0.83 -19.92 -6.52
CA GLU A 38 0.44 -21.34 -6.61
C GLU A 38 0.91 -22.00 -7.89
N ASN A 39 0.94 -21.29 -9.01
CA ASN A 39 1.37 -21.83 -10.30
C ASN A 39 2.82 -21.48 -10.66
N ALA A 40 3.56 -20.82 -9.76
CA ALA A 40 4.96 -20.51 -9.99
C ALA A 40 5.79 -21.78 -10.24
N PRO A 41 6.74 -21.78 -11.20
CA PRO A 41 7.69 -22.86 -11.37
C PRO A 41 8.54 -23.03 -10.11
N GLN A 42 9.09 -24.23 -9.89
CA GLN A 42 9.81 -24.57 -8.64
C GLN A 42 10.96 -23.60 -8.33
N SER A 43 11.70 -23.13 -9.35
CA SER A 43 12.76 -22.12 -9.19
C SER A 43 12.24 -20.81 -8.62
N ARG A 44 11.10 -20.31 -9.13
CA ARG A 44 10.45 -19.09 -8.64
C ARG A 44 9.86 -19.30 -7.25
N ARG A 45 9.29 -20.48 -6.93
CA ARG A 45 8.81 -20.76 -5.57
C ARG A 45 9.94 -20.75 -4.54
N ARG A 46 11.12 -21.29 -4.87
CA ARG A 46 12.29 -21.22 -3.98
C ARG A 46 12.72 -19.78 -3.73
N MET A 47 12.85 -18.99 -4.79
CA MET A 47 13.16 -17.57 -4.69
C MET A 47 12.12 -16.80 -3.85
N LEU A 48 10.82 -17.06 -4.06
CA LEU A 48 9.76 -16.44 -3.26
C LEU A 48 9.84 -16.86 -1.80
N ALA A 49 10.17 -18.12 -1.50
CA ALA A 49 10.36 -18.57 -0.12
C ALA A 49 11.56 -17.91 0.56
N GLU A 50 12.61 -17.55 -0.18
CA GLU A 50 13.76 -16.80 0.35
C GLU A 50 13.42 -15.33 0.62
N VAL A 51 12.64 -14.69 -0.26
CA VAL A 51 12.32 -13.26 -0.17
C VAL A 51 11.13 -12.99 0.77
N ILE A 52 10.07 -13.78 0.65
CA ILE A 52 8.79 -13.60 1.36
C ILE A 52 8.75 -14.48 2.62
N GLY A 53 9.56 -15.54 2.67
CA GLY A 53 9.53 -16.51 3.76
C GLY A 53 8.41 -17.53 3.59
N ASN A 54 7.42 -17.47 4.48
CA ASN A 54 6.39 -18.50 4.60
C ASN A 54 5.27 -18.33 3.55
N ILE A 55 5.41 -18.99 2.40
CA ILE A 55 4.44 -18.95 1.29
C ILE A 55 3.01 -19.30 1.74
N PRO A 56 2.74 -20.39 2.49
CA PRO A 56 1.41 -20.67 3.01
C PRO A 56 0.80 -19.52 3.83
N GLN A 57 1.60 -18.85 4.65
CA GLN A 57 1.15 -17.71 5.44
C GLN A 57 0.82 -16.50 4.55
N GLN A 58 1.61 -16.26 3.49
CA GLN A 58 1.33 -15.22 2.51
C GLN A 58 -0.01 -15.45 1.80
N ILE A 59 -0.28 -16.68 1.35
CA ILE A 59 -1.56 -17.03 0.71
C ILE A 59 -2.72 -16.85 1.70
N ALA A 60 -2.54 -17.25 2.96
CA ALA A 60 -3.55 -17.04 4.00
C ALA A 60 -3.83 -15.54 4.22
N GLU A 61 -2.79 -14.68 4.22
CA GLU A 61 -2.95 -13.24 4.29
C GLU A 61 -3.72 -12.68 3.08
N LEU A 62 -3.41 -13.13 1.86
CA LEU A 62 -4.11 -12.70 0.65
C LEU A 62 -5.60 -13.04 0.71
N HIS A 63 -5.99 -14.22 1.21
CA HIS A 63 -7.39 -14.56 1.43
C HIS A 63 -8.07 -13.64 2.46
N ILE A 64 -7.38 -13.29 3.54
CA ILE A 64 -7.87 -12.33 4.54
C ILE A 64 -8.11 -10.96 3.88
N ARG A 65 -7.17 -10.51 3.03
CA ARG A 65 -7.27 -9.24 2.28
C ARG A 65 -8.45 -9.26 1.30
N ILE A 66 -8.67 -10.36 0.59
CA ILE A 66 -9.84 -10.53 -0.30
C ILE A 66 -11.14 -10.39 0.51
N LYS A 67 -11.24 -11.09 1.65
CA LYS A 67 -12.40 -10.99 2.54
C LYS A 67 -12.61 -9.57 3.04
N TRP A 68 -11.56 -8.89 3.48
CA TRP A 68 -11.63 -7.49 3.90
C TRP A 68 -12.09 -6.58 2.76
N ARG A 69 -11.50 -6.72 1.56
CA ARG A 69 -11.82 -5.89 0.39
C ARG A 69 -13.26 -6.03 -0.07
N LYS A 70 -13.80 -7.25 -0.04
CA LYS A 70 -15.21 -7.54 -0.37
C LYS A 70 -16.20 -6.87 0.59
N ASN A 71 -15.80 -6.67 1.86
CA ASN A 71 -16.64 -6.03 2.87
C ASN A 71 -16.45 -4.51 2.95
N ARG A 72 -15.29 -3.99 2.53
CA ARG A 72 -14.98 -2.56 2.59
C ARG A 72 -15.77 -1.77 1.54
N ARG A 73 -16.48 -0.75 2.00
CA ARG A 73 -17.20 0.22 1.15
C ARG A 73 -16.46 1.54 0.97
N SER A 74 -15.59 1.91 1.90
CA SER A 74 -14.85 3.18 1.83
C SER A 74 -13.76 3.14 0.75
N PRO A 75 -13.59 4.24 -0.01
CA PRO A 75 -12.47 4.39 -0.93
C PRO A 75 -11.13 4.47 -0.16
N PRO A 76 -9.99 4.40 -0.88
CA PRO A 76 -8.69 4.77 -0.35
C PRO A 76 -8.69 6.19 0.24
N LYS A 77 -7.97 6.40 1.34
CA LYS A 77 -7.84 7.70 1.99
C LYS A 77 -6.39 8.12 2.22
N CYS A 78 -6.16 9.43 2.25
CA CYS A 78 -4.93 10.04 2.75
C CYS A 78 -4.74 9.66 4.23
N LEU A 79 -3.58 9.11 4.60
CA LEU A 79 -3.30 8.76 6.00
C LEU A 79 -3.00 9.98 6.88
N HIS A 80 -2.74 11.14 6.27
CA HIS A 80 -2.48 12.37 6.99
C HIS A 80 -3.77 13.14 7.33
N CYS A 81 -4.73 13.23 6.40
CA CYS A 81 -5.92 14.08 6.57
C CYS A 81 -7.27 13.38 6.33
N GLY A 82 -7.28 12.08 6.02
CA GLY A 82 -8.50 11.31 5.79
C GLY A 82 -9.22 11.57 4.46
N CYS A 83 -8.75 12.52 3.64
CA CYS A 83 -9.32 12.84 2.33
C CYS A 83 -9.35 11.60 1.42
N ALA A 84 -10.50 11.35 0.78
CA ALA A 84 -10.69 10.22 -0.13
C ALA A 84 -10.33 10.53 -1.60
N ASP A 85 -10.22 11.80 -1.97
CA ASP A 85 -9.95 12.26 -3.34
C ASP A 85 -8.46 12.25 -3.66
N ILE A 86 -7.73 11.25 -3.16
CA ILE A 86 -6.30 11.09 -3.42
C ILE A 86 -6.07 10.61 -4.85
N LEU A 87 -5.04 11.15 -5.48
CA LEU A 87 -4.68 10.87 -6.87
C LEU A 87 -3.45 9.96 -6.91
N LEU A 88 -3.57 8.85 -7.63
CA LEU A 88 -2.50 7.85 -7.76
C LEU A 88 -1.28 8.47 -8.45
N ILE A 89 -0.09 8.26 -7.87
CA ILE A 89 1.15 8.56 -8.57
C ILE A 89 1.52 7.34 -9.43
N PRO A 90 1.65 7.49 -10.76
CA PRO A 90 2.06 6.40 -11.63
C PRO A 90 3.43 5.84 -11.24
N ASP A 91 3.59 4.52 -11.30
CA ASP A 91 4.87 3.85 -11.03
C ASP A 91 5.83 3.92 -12.22
N ARG A 92 6.19 5.14 -12.60
CA ARG A 92 7.15 5.45 -13.67
C ARG A 92 8.08 6.56 -13.23
N LYS A 93 9.31 6.54 -13.76
CA LYS A 93 10.36 7.52 -13.43
C LYS A 93 9.91 8.96 -13.68
N GLU A 94 9.02 9.17 -14.64
CA GLU A 94 8.50 10.48 -14.97
C GLU A 94 6.99 10.42 -15.18
N PHE A 95 6.29 11.42 -14.70
CA PHE A 95 4.84 11.53 -14.80
C PHE A 95 4.45 13.00 -14.77
N ASN A 96 3.23 13.33 -15.19
CA ASN A 96 2.72 14.69 -15.04
C ASN A 96 2.08 14.83 -13.66
N HIS A 97 2.32 15.96 -13.01
CA HIS A 97 1.69 16.32 -11.76
C HIS A 97 0.17 16.22 -11.92
N PRO A 98 -0.56 15.51 -11.03
CA PRO A 98 -1.98 15.22 -11.23
C PRO A 98 -2.86 16.48 -11.38
N GLU A 99 -2.54 17.55 -10.66
CA GLU A 99 -3.27 18.83 -10.76
C GLU A 99 -2.68 19.80 -11.80
N THR A 100 -1.38 20.14 -11.69
CA THR A 100 -0.78 21.19 -12.54
C THR A 100 -0.38 20.74 -13.94
N GLY A 101 -0.36 19.42 -14.22
CA GLY A 101 0.10 18.86 -15.48
C GLY A 101 1.61 18.99 -15.74
N LYS A 102 2.37 19.64 -14.84
CA LYS A 102 3.82 19.82 -14.99
C LYS A 102 4.55 18.48 -14.94
N ARG A 103 5.61 18.33 -15.74
CA ARG A 103 6.44 17.12 -15.72
C ARG A 103 7.16 16.99 -14.37
N MET A 104 7.00 15.82 -13.76
CA MET A 104 7.64 15.40 -12.51
C MET A 104 8.61 14.27 -12.81
N LYS A 105 9.71 14.22 -12.06
CA LYS A 105 10.65 13.11 -12.05
C LYS A 105 10.68 12.49 -10.67
N ARG A 106 10.32 11.21 -10.57
CA ARG A 106 10.45 10.44 -9.33
C ARG A 106 11.94 10.27 -9.05
N SER A 107 12.35 10.73 -7.87
CA SER A 107 13.69 10.49 -7.33
C SER A 107 13.52 9.98 -5.91
N GLY A 108 14.31 8.98 -5.53
CA GLY A 108 14.29 8.40 -4.20
C GLY A 108 15.72 8.11 -3.79
N ASN A 109 16.10 8.60 -2.61
CA ASN A 109 17.30 8.16 -1.94
C ASN A 109 16.83 7.10 -0.93
N GLY A 110 17.22 5.85 -1.13
CA GLY A 110 16.88 4.78 -0.21
C GLY A 110 17.56 5.04 1.13
N PHE A 111 16.80 5.47 2.13
CA PHE A 111 17.25 5.50 3.52
C PHE A 111 16.57 4.36 4.25
N ALA A 112 17.31 3.30 4.55
CA ALA A 112 16.89 2.33 5.54
C ALA A 112 17.17 2.93 6.92
N SER A 113 16.14 3.49 7.57
CA SER A 113 16.22 3.89 8.96
C SER A 113 15.76 2.73 9.84
N THR A 114 16.54 2.37 10.86
CA THR A 114 16.12 1.46 11.92
C THR A 114 15.33 2.17 13.02
N ALA A 115 15.00 3.46 12.84
CA ALA A 115 14.15 4.19 13.77
C ALA A 115 12.74 3.57 13.78
N GLU A 116 12.24 3.26 14.97
CA GLU A 116 10.92 2.68 15.16
C GLU A 116 9.82 3.69 14.76
N TRP A 117 9.22 3.49 13.59
CA TRP A 117 8.10 4.33 13.14
C TRP A 117 6.78 3.73 13.65
N PHE A 118 6.41 4.05 14.89
CA PHE A 118 5.12 3.67 15.47
C PHE A 118 4.08 4.76 15.24
N ALA A 119 3.24 4.57 14.22
CA ALA A 119 1.95 5.26 14.12
C ALA A 119 0.83 4.23 14.28
N THR A 120 0.01 4.40 15.31
CA THR A 120 -1.16 3.54 15.55
C THR A 120 -2.37 4.22 14.92
N TYR A 121 -3.18 3.50 14.14
CA TYR A 121 -4.39 4.02 13.49
C TYR A 121 -5.64 3.24 13.94
N THR A 122 -6.81 3.90 13.94
CA THR A 122 -8.13 3.30 14.16
C THR A 122 -8.52 2.38 13.00
N PRO A 123 -9.49 1.48 13.19
CA PRO A 123 -10.06 0.69 12.09
C PRO A 123 -10.61 1.53 10.92
N GLU A 124 -10.98 2.78 11.18
CA GLU A 124 -11.53 3.74 10.22
C GLU A 124 -10.47 4.61 9.51
N GLY A 125 -9.20 4.51 9.95
CA GLY A 125 -8.04 5.19 9.37
C GLY A 125 -7.59 6.45 10.11
N ASP A 126 -8.13 6.75 11.28
CA ASP A 126 -7.74 7.92 12.07
C ASP A 126 -6.48 7.61 12.89
N GLN A 127 -5.53 8.53 12.97
CA GLN A 127 -4.34 8.34 13.79
C GLN A 127 -4.70 8.38 15.28
N ILE A 128 -4.31 7.35 16.03
CA ILE A 128 -4.57 7.22 17.47
C ILE A 128 -3.50 7.96 18.29
N GLU A 129 -2.22 7.83 17.94
CA GLU A 129 -1.12 8.54 18.61
C GLU A 129 0.02 8.88 17.63
N SER A 130 0.59 10.08 17.78
CA SER A 130 1.89 10.44 17.24
C SER A 130 2.93 10.27 18.36
N SER A 131 3.84 9.31 18.18
CA SER A 131 4.99 9.17 19.08
C SER A 131 5.94 10.35 18.84
N ASN A 132 5.69 11.49 19.48
CA ASN A 132 6.70 12.54 19.64
C ASN A 132 7.57 12.17 20.84
N LYS A 133 8.74 11.61 20.56
CA LYS A 133 9.93 11.78 21.40
C LYS A 133 11.07 12.23 20.52
#